data_AF-A0A1H9H9X7-F1
#
_entry.id   AF-A0A1H9H9X7-F1
#
_cell.length_a   1.000
_cell.length_b   1.000
_cell.length_c   1.000
_cell.angle_alpha   90.00
_cell.angle_beta   90.00
_cell.angle_gamma   90.00
#
_symmetry.space_group_name_H-M   'P 1'
#
loop_
_entity.id
_entity.type
_entity.pdbx_description
1 polymer ?
#
loop_
_entity_poly.entity_id
_entity_poly.type
_entity_poly.pdbx_seq_one_letter_code
_entity_poly.pdbx_strand_id
1 'polypeptide(L)'
;MIDFHKNIFKVFKESEFSINSDDIVFQYCKSIEKQLSALSLKFLKIREEFITVEKKDLDLNIFEKLEDYLKLNEVVKKGNVLIINKESVPLSLIDNITFTNFIVDENNFFFSNSRSFYEFIEFIKSQEMDSDEAFHFVDYVNKTNRKIVFTSLSEKGRLIINYFNEIHSFDSKINYSISLEEFKSCFIKENLHLPKFLKNSIIEFSSKSKKEIRVNELFENLDKIIKNAKINFEIYLNNLSIDSIKKEYDEYKTKYFKEISDILSNITQKIIGLPIVIATTLFALEKIQISVQFLLMIIITILVTNIYLILLLKINFNDLSYIKTIAERDYKKIISNKFFAVFPEEREYFTEIKTRLDTRVKQLKNICETYFWIIGITNIGLNILIFNKLELSSGFVFMISIISFGIFAFARNIILELTENKSVA
;
A
#
# COMPACT_ATOMS: atom_id res chain seq x y z
N MET A 1 -47.88 -11.50 -18.51
CA MET A 1 -47.85 -10.61 -17.32
C MET A 1 -48.02 -9.13 -17.69
N ILE A 2 -47.28 -8.59 -18.66
CA ILE A 2 -47.45 -7.19 -19.08
C ILE A 2 -48.90 -6.84 -19.51
N ASP A 3 -49.57 -7.73 -20.25
CA ASP A 3 -50.97 -7.55 -20.63
C ASP A 3 -51.91 -7.49 -19.42
N PHE A 4 -51.57 -8.23 -18.35
CA PHE A 4 -52.31 -8.19 -17.10
C PHE A 4 -52.18 -6.80 -16.45
N HIS A 5 -50.96 -6.27 -16.29
CA HIS A 5 -50.75 -4.90 -15.80
C HIS A 5 -51.46 -3.84 -16.65
N LYS A 6 -51.41 -3.97 -17.98
CA LYS A 6 -52.08 -3.05 -18.92
C LYS A 6 -53.60 -3.08 -18.76
N ASN A 7 -54.19 -4.26 -18.64
CA ASN A 7 -55.63 -4.42 -18.45
C ASN A 7 -56.07 -3.93 -17.07
N ILE A 8 -55.28 -4.22 -16.02
CA ILE A 8 -55.50 -3.69 -14.68
C ILE A 8 -55.47 -2.16 -14.70
N PHE A 9 -54.44 -1.56 -15.27
CA PHE A 9 -54.34 -0.10 -15.40
C PHE A 9 -55.55 0.52 -16.12
N LYS A 10 -56.07 -0.15 -17.15
CA LYS A 10 -57.29 0.30 -17.84
C LYS A 10 -58.49 0.36 -16.89
N VAL A 11 -58.67 -0.63 -16.02
CA VAL A 11 -59.71 -0.63 -14.97
C VAL A 11 -59.54 0.59 -14.07
N PHE A 12 -58.33 0.85 -13.57
CA PHE A 12 -58.05 2.00 -12.70
C PHE A 12 -58.24 3.35 -13.38
N LYS A 13 -57.97 3.44 -14.68
CA LYS A 13 -58.14 4.69 -15.45
C LYS A 13 -59.61 5.04 -15.70
N GLU A 14 -60.46 4.02 -15.86
CA GLU A 14 -61.89 4.19 -16.14
C GLU A 14 -62.76 4.26 -14.87
N SER A 15 -62.16 4.20 -13.68
CA SER A 15 -62.87 4.10 -12.40
C SER A 15 -62.44 5.12 -11.36
N GLU A 16 -63.39 5.48 -10.49
CA GLU A 16 -63.09 6.05 -9.18
C GLU A 16 -62.75 4.91 -8.22
N PHE A 17 -61.64 5.06 -7.49
CA PHE A 17 -61.14 4.03 -6.60
C PHE A 17 -60.44 4.63 -5.38
N SER A 18 -60.31 3.81 -4.33
CA SER A 18 -59.46 4.05 -3.17
C SER A 18 -58.64 2.80 -2.85
N ILE A 19 -57.33 2.96 -2.66
CA ILE A 19 -56.42 1.88 -2.29
C ILE A 19 -56.25 1.90 -0.77
N ASN A 20 -56.78 0.88 -0.08
CA ASN A 20 -56.61 0.72 1.37
C ASN A 20 -55.39 -0.17 1.68
N SER A 21 -55.16 -0.57 2.93
CA SER A 21 -54.08 -1.49 3.30
C SER A 21 -54.21 -2.85 2.62
N ASP A 22 -55.40 -3.46 2.73
CA ASP A 22 -55.63 -4.88 2.41
C ASP A 22 -56.45 -5.09 1.13
N ASP A 23 -57.23 -4.08 0.73
CA ASP A 23 -58.11 -4.14 -0.42
C ASP A 23 -58.05 -2.88 -1.29
N ILE A 24 -58.69 -2.96 -2.44
CA ILE A 24 -58.89 -1.89 -3.39
C ILE A 24 -60.38 -1.78 -3.64
N VAL A 25 -60.93 -0.60 -3.37
CA VAL A 25 -62.36 -0.35 -3.51
C VAL A 25 -62.59 0.51 -4.75
N PHE A 26 -63.44 0.03 -5.63
CA PHE A 26 -63.88 0.73 -6.84
C PHE A 26 -65.34 1.13 -6.69
N GLN A 27 -65.71 2.28 -7.23
CA GLN A 27 -67.12 2.61 -7.42
C GLN A 27 -67.74 1.61 -8.40
N TYR A 28 -68.91 1.06 -8.07
CA TYR A 28 -69.55 0.04 -8.88
C TYR A 28 -69.93 0.58 -10.26
N CYS A 29 -69.49 -0.12 -11.28
CA CYS A 29 -70.01 0.02 -12.64
C CYS A 29 -69.98 -1.35 -13.33
N LYS A 30 -71.01 -1.64 -14.12
CA LYS A 30 -71.13 -2.91 -14.87
C LYS A 30 -69.95 -3.16 -15.81
N SER A 31 -69.30 -2.10 -16.31
CA SER A 31 -68.10 -2.22 -17.13
C SER A 31 -66.90 -2.75 -16.33
N ILE A 32 -66.68 -2.22 -15.11
CA ILE A 32 -65.60 -2.62 -14.21
C ILE A 32 -65.79 -4.07 -13.77
N GLU A 33 -67.00 -4.46 -13.38
CA GLU A 33 -67.35 -5.85 -13.03
C GLU A 33 -66.98 -6.83 -14.14
N LYS A 34 -67.32 -6.47 -15.40
CA LYS A 34 -66.98 -7.28 -16.58
C LYS A 34 -65.47 -7.35 -16.81
N GLN A 35 -64.74 -6.25 -16.65
CA GLN A 35 -63.29 -6.20 -16.82
C GLN A 35 -62.55 -7.02 -15.76
N LEU A 36 -62.95 -6.90 -14.49
CA LEU A 36 -62.38 -7.70 -13.39
C LEU A 36 -62.67 -9.19 -13.56
N SER A 37 -63.89 -9.54 -13.96
CA SER A 37 -64.27 -10.93 -14.28
C SER A 37 -63.45 -11.51 -15.43
N ALA A 38 -63.19 -10.71 -16.47
CA ALA A 38 -62.35 -11.12 -17.61
C ALA A 38 -60.88 -11.36 -17.21
N LEU A 39 -60.41 -10.68 -16.17
CA LEU A 39 -59.08 -10.89 -15.57
C LEU A 39 -59.05 -12.04 -14.57
N SER A 40 -60.16 -12.75 -14.39
CA SER A 40 -60.31 -13.85 -13.42
C SER A 40 -60.01 -13.43 -11.97
N LEU A 41 -60.26 -12.15 -11.64
CA LEU A 41 -60.07 -11.65 -10.27
C LEU A 41 -61.29 -11.95 -9.41
N LYS A 42 -61.04 -12.35 -8.17
CA LYS A 42 -62.07 -12.45 -7.15
C LYS A 42 -62.40 -11.05 -6.64
N PHE A 43 -63.68 -10.74 -6.54
CA PHE A 43 -64.15 -9.47 -6.00
C PHE A 43 -65.45 -9.65 -5.23
N LEU A 44 -65.69 -8.75 -4.28
CA LEU A 44 -66.91 -8.69 -3.48
C LEU A 44 -67.74 -7.48 -3.92
N LYS A 45 -69.02 -7.71 -4.23
CA LYS A 45 -69.98 -6.66 -4.55
C LYS A 45 -70.70 -6.21 -3.28
N ILE A 46 -70.62 -4.93 -2.94
CA ILE A 46 -71.26 -4.35 -1.75
C ILE A 46 -72.39 -3.44 -2.22
N ARG A 47 -73.64 -3.88 -2.01
CA ARG A 47 -74.88 -3.10 -2.22
C ARG A 47 -75.03 -2.44 -3.59
N GLU A 48 -74.35 -2.95 -4.62
CA GLU A 48 -74.25 -2.34 -5.96
C GLU A 48 -73.65 -0.92 -5.98
N GLU A 49 -72.99 -0.51 -4.90
CA GLU A 49 -72.33 0.80 -4.78
C GLU A 49 -70.82 0.65 -4.97
N PHE A 50 -70.25 -0.45 -4.48
CA PHE A 50 -68.80 -0.67 -4.51
C PHE A 50 -68.43 -2.09 -4.94
N ILE A 51 -67.27 -2.21 -5.57
CA ILE A 51 -66.57 -3.47 -5.82
C ILE A 51 -65.26 -3.46 -5.04
N THR A 52 -65.05 -4.48 -4.22
CA THR A 52 -63.82 -4.63 -3.44
C THR A 52 -62.99 -5.79 -3.99
N VAL A 53 -61.71 -5.55 -4.27
CA VAL A 53 -60.73 -6.57 -4.68
C VAL A 53 -59.67 -6.67 -3.59
N GLU A 54 -59.44 -7.86 -3.05
CA GLU A 54 -58.38 -8.05 -2.06
C GLU A 54 -57.01 -8.02 -2.76
N LYS A 55 -56.04 -7.30 -2.18
CA LYS A 55 -54.71 -7.15 -2.80
C LYS A 55 -53.98 -8.47 -2.99
N LYS A 56 -54.22 -9.42 -2.08
CA LYS A 56 -53.62 -10.77 -2.15
C LYS A 56 -54.01 -11.54 -3.42
N ASP A 57 -55.12 -11.17 -4.06
CA ASP A 57 -55.62 -11.84 -5.27
C ASP A 57 -55.00 -11.25 -6.57
N LEU A 58 -54.26 -10.14 -6.50
CA LEU A 58 -53.72 -9.42 -7.66
C LEU A 58 -52.31 -9.87 -8.09
N ASP A 59 -51.60 -10.65 -7.26
CA ASP A 59 -50.20 -11.09 -7.46
C ASP A 59 -49.22 -9.95 -7.85
N LEU A 60 -49.55 -8.71 -7.48
CA LEU A 60 -48.73 -7.52 -7.69
C LEU A 60 -49.08 -6.42 -6.68
N ASN A 61 -48.11 -5.56 -6.38
CA ASN A 61 -48.29 -4.42 -5.49
C ASN A 61 -48.73 -3.18 -6.30
N ILE A 62 -49.86 -2.59 -5.93
CA ILE A 62 -50.42 -1.43 -6.63
C ILE A 62 -50.25 -0.16 -5.78
N PHE A 63 -49.77 0.89 -6.43
CA PHE A 63 -49.61 2.22 -5.86
C PHE A 63 -50.31 3.26 -6.73
N GLU A 64 -50.93 4.25 -6.09
CA GLU A 64 -51.60 5.32 -6.81
C GLU A 64 -50.57 6.32 -7.36
N LYS A 65 -49.62 6.74 -6.52
CA LYS A 65 -48.58 7.71 -6.85
C LYS A 65 -47.18 7.14 -6.65
N LEU A 66 -46.17 7.83 -7.20
CA LEU A 66 -44.77 7.42 -7.08
C LEU A 66 -44.31 7.46 -5.61
N GLU A 67 -44.74 8.49 -4.87
CA GLU A 67 -44.37 8.73 -3.48
C GLU A 67 -44.87 7.61 -2.55
N ASP A 68 -45.97 6.93 -2.91
CA ASP A 68 -46.49 5.81 -2.14
C ASP A 68 -45.56 4.60 -2.19
N TYR A 69 -44.90 4.38 -3.33
CA TYR A 69 -43.90 3.33 -3.49
C TYR A 69 -42.58 3.68 -2.79
N LEU A 70 -42.21 4.97 -2.72
CA LEU A 70 -40.97 5.46 -2.12
C LEU A 70 -40.94 5.36 -0.58
N LYS A 71 -41.66 4.41 0.02
CA LYS A 71 -41.57 4.09 1.46
C LYS A 71 -40.68 2.86 1.64
N LEU A 72 -39.74 2.89 2.59
CA LEU A 72 -38.77 1.80 2.81
C LEU A 72 -39.44 0.42 2.95
N ASN A 73 -40.57 0.35 3.67
CA ASN A 73 -41.32 -0.89 3.87
C ASN A 73 -42.02 -1.41 2.60
N GLU A 74 -42.26 -0.55 1.62
CA GLU A 74 -42.88 -0.90 0.34
C GLU A 74 -41.84 -1.35 -0.69
N VAL A 75 -40.69 -0.66 -0.76
CA VAL A 75 -39.59 -1.01 -1.68
C VAL A 75 -39.01 -2.40 -1.44
N VAL A 76 -39.02 -2.85 -0.17
CA VAL A 76 -38.50 -4.17 0.24
C VAL A 76 -39.41 -5.33 -0.22
N LYS A 77 -40.70 -5.06 -0.45
CA LYS A 77 -41.64 -6.10 -0.87
C LYS A 77 -41.21 -6.64 -2.23
N LYS A 78 -40.96 -7.95 -2.27
CA LYS A 78 -40.69 -8.67 -3.52
C LYS A 78 -42.00 -8.82 -4.30
N GLY A 79 -41.90 -8.80 -5.62
CA GLY A 79 -43.02 -9.00 -6.52
C GLY A 79 -43.11 -7.95 -7.60
N ASN A 80 -44.11 -8.11 -8.45
CA ASN A 80 -44.43 -7.17 -9.51
C ASN A 80 -45.05 -5.91 -8.90
N VAL A 81 -44.79 -4.75 -9.50
CA VAL A 81 -45.29 -3.47 -9.02
C VAL A 81 -45.98 -2.73 -10.15
N LEU A 82 -47.12 -2.11 -9.88
CA LEU A 82 -47.80 -1.20 -10.79
C LEU A 82 -48.06 0.12 -10.07
N ILE A 83 -47.51 1.20 -10.62
CA ILE A 83 -47.79 2.57 -10.20
C ILE A 83 -48.72 3.17 -11.25
N ILE A 84 -49.94 3.46 -10.83
CA ILE A 84 -51.02 3.91 -11.72
C ILE A 84 -50.69 5.30 -12.27
N ASN A 85 -50.38 6.25 -11.37
CA ASN A 85 -50.03 7.62 -11.70
C ASN A 85 -51.02 8.26 -12.71
N LYS A 86 -52.30 8.45 -12.30
CA LYS A 86 -53.39 8.91 -13.20
C LYS A 86 -53.05 10.17 -14.01
N GLU A 87 -52.27 11.07 -13.43
CA GLU A 87 -51.92 12.37 -14.01
C GLU A 87 -50.69 12.31 -14.94
N SER A 88 -50.06 11.14 -15.07
CA SER A 88 -48.81 10.96 -15.79
C SER A 88 -48.73 9.55 -16.38
N VAL A 89 -47.53 9.13 -16.78
CA VAL A 89 -47.31 7.82 -17.39
C VAL A 89 -47.23 6.74 -16.30
N PRO A 90 -47.95 5.61 -16.44
CA PRO A 90 -47.84 4.52 -15.48
C PRO A 90 -46.46 3.88 -15.53
N LEU A 91 -45.96 3.46 -14.37
CA LEU A 91 -44.73 2.71 -14.24
C LEU A 91 -45.02 1.31 -13.74
N SER A 92 -44.32 0.33 -14.29
CA SER A 92 -44.51 -1.07 -13.95
C SER A 92 -43.17 -1.76 -13.78
N LEU A 93 -43.05 -2.59 -12.75
CA LEU A 93 -41.92 -3.48 -12.53
C LEU A 93 -42.41 -4.92 -12.68
N ILE A 94 -41.87 -5.66 -13.64
CA ILE A 94 -42.20 -7.07 -13.87
C ILE A 94 -40.91 -7.85 -13.99
N ASP A 95 -40.72 -8.86 -13.14
CA ASP A 95 -39.51 -9.70 -13.17
C ASP A 95 -38.20 -8.88 -13.13
N ASN A 96 -38.20 -7.78 -12.36
CA ASN A 96 -37.13 -6.79 -12.24
C ASN A 96 -36.84 -5.94 -13.51
N ILE A 97 -37.72 -5.97 -14.51
CA ILE A 97 -37.65 -5.12 -15.69
C ILE A 97 -38.62 -3.94 -15.52
N THR A 98 -38.12 -2.72 -15.73
CA THR A 98 -38.92 -1.50 -15.70
C THR A 98 -39.66 -1.31 -17.02
N PHE A 99 -40.93 -0.97 -16.93
CA PHE A 99 -41.78 -0.60 -18.06
C PHE A 99 -42.36 0.79 -17.83
N THR A 100 -42.17 1.67 -18.81
CA THR A 100 -42.79 2.99 -18.87
C THR A 100 -43.93 2.91 -19.89
N ASN A 101 -45.16 3.19 -19.48
CA ASN A 101 -46.34 3.01 -20.34
C ASN A 101 -46.47 1.60 -20.94
N PHE A 102 -46.08 0.58 -20.18
CA PHE A 102 -46.08 -0.83 -20.61
C PHE A 102 -45.10 -1.16 -21.75
N ILE A 103 -44.14 -0.28 -22.03
CA ILE A 103 -43.03 -0.53 -22.95
C ILE A 103 -41.76 -0.66 -22.11
N VAL A 104 -40.90 -1.63 -22.45
CA VAL A 104 -39.62 -1.83 -21.75
C VAL A 104 -38.82 -0.54 -21.82
N ASP A 105 -38.37 -0.06 -20.66
CA ASP A 105 -37.59 1.16 -20.54
C ASP A 105 -36.30 0.89 -19.74
N GLU A 106 -35.25 0.50 -20.46
CA GLU A 106 -33.94 0.16 -19.89
C GLU A 106 -33.22 1.38 -19.31
N ASN A 107 -33.66 2.59 -19.65
CA ASN A 107 -33.07 3.84 -19.18
C ASN A 107 -33.81 4.45 -17.98
N ASN A 108 -34.85 3.77 -17.48
CA ASN A 108 -35.61 4.19 -16.31
C ASN A 108 -35.26 3.33 -15.09
N PHE A 109 -34.45 3.92 -14.22
CA PHE A 109 -33.90 3.33 -13.01
C PHE A 109 -34.72 3.64 -11.76
N PHE A 110 -35.96 4.11 -11.85
CA PHE A 110 -36.78 4.47 -10.68
C PHE A 110 -36.86 3.36 -9.64
N PHE A 111 -37.24 2.14 -10.06
CA PHE A 111 -37.35 0.99 -9.16
C PHE A 111 -35.98 0.51 -8.65
N SER A 112 -34.97 0.45 -9.54
CA SER A 112 -33.63 0.00 -9.16
C SER A 112 -32.93 0.96 -8.21
N ASN A 113 -33.08 2.27 -8.40
CA ASN A 113 -32.51 3.30 -7.53
C ASN A 113 -33.15 3.27 -6.14
N SER A 114 -34.47 3.13 -6.07
CA SER A 114 -35.20 3.01 -4.80
C SER A 114 -34.73 1.79 -3.99
N ARG A 115 -34.58 0.63 -4.67
CA ARG A 115 -34.05 -0.60 -4.06
C ARG A 115 -32.59 -0.46 -3.65
N SER A 116 -31.76 0.15 -4.50
CA SER A 116 -30.35 0.39 -4.21
C SER A 116 -30.18 1.31 -3.01
N PHE A 117 -31.01 2.34 -2.86
CA PHE A 117 -30.98 3.20 -1.68
C PHE A 117 -31.32 2.44 -0.40
N TYR A 118 -32.36 1.60 -0.42
CA TYR A 118 -32.67 0.73 0.72
C TYR A 118 -31.48 -0.16 1.07
N GLU A 119 -30.89 -0.82 0.06
CA GLU A 119 -29.75 -1.71 0.25
C GLU A 119 -28.51 -0.97 0.75
N PHE A 120 -28.26 0.26 0.29
CA PHE A 120 -27.22 1.13 0.79
C PHE A 120 -27.36 1.39 2.29
N ILE A 121 -28.57 1.73 2.73
CA ILE A 121 -28.86 1.96 4.15
C ILE A 121 -28.63 0.69 4.97
N GLU A 122 -29.13 -0.46 4.51
CA GLU A 122 -28.92 -1.74 5.20
C GLU A 122 -27.44 -2.16 5.23
N PHE A 123 -26.71 -1.93 4.14
CA PHE A 123 -25.29 -2.20 4.07
C PHE A 123 -24.49 -1.32 5.04
N ILE A 124 -24.77 -0.02 5.11
CA ILE A 124 -24.10 0.85 6.10
C ILE A 124 -24.42 0.37 7.52
N LYS A 125 -25.67 0.00 7.82
CA LYS A 125 -26.02 -0.53 9.13
C LYS A 125 -25.26 -1.81 9.48
N SER A 126 -25.01 -2.68 8.50
CA SER A 126 -24.27 -3.93 8.74
C SER A 126 -22.78 -3.72 8.98
N GLN A 127 -22.24 -2.50 8.73
CA GLN A 127 -20.86 -2.14 9.07
C GLN A 127 -20.70 -1.65 10.52
N GLU A 128 -21.76 -1.64 11.32
CA GLU A 128 -21.67 -1.49 12.78
C GLU A 128 -21.03 -2.76 13.37
N MET A 129 -19.93 -2.61 14.11
CA MET A 129 -19.23 -3.72 14.75
C MET A 129 -19.20 -3.53 16.27
N ASP A 130 -19.64 -4.54 17.01
CA ASP A 130 -19.62 -4.58 18.48
C ASP A 130 -18.28 -5.10 19.05
N SER A 131 -17.16 -4.91 18.35
CA SER A 131 -15.84 -5.40 18.75
C SER A 131 -14.98 -4.31 19.41
N ASP A 132 -13.97 -4.70 20.20
CA ASP A 132 -12.97 -3.75 20.74
C ASP A 132 -11.89 -3.37 19.68
N GLU A 133 -12.19 -3.53 18.39
CA GLU A 133 -11.22 -3.22 17.34
C GLU A 133 -10.93 -1.71 17.26
N ALA A 134 -9.68 -1.35 16.97
CA ALA A 134 -9.24 0.04 16.91
C ALA A 134 -9.90 0.86 15.78
N PHE A 135 -10.67 0.25 14.88
CA PHE A 135 -11.34 0.93 13.79
C PHE A 135 -12.77 0.40 13.58
N HIS A 136 -13.73 1.31 13.67
CA HIS A 136 -15.12 1.08 13.24
C HIS A 136 -15.41 1.94 12.02
N PHE A 137 -16.02 1.34 10.99
CA PHE A 137 -16.48 2.12 9.84
C PHE A 137 -17.72 2.95 10.21
N VAL A 138 -18.73 2.31 10.82
CA VAL A 138 -19.87 2.95 11.48
C VAL A 138 -19.72 2.77 12.98
N ASP A 139 -19.73 3.86 13.74
CA ASP A 139 -19.50 3.79 15.19
C ASP A 139 -20.78 3.47 15.97
N TYR A 140 -21.95 3.85 15.44
CA TYR A 140 -23.22 3.62 16.12
C TYR A 140 -24.42 3.80 15.18
N VAL A 141 -25.39 2.88 15.27
CA VAL A 141 -26.68 2.95 14.59
C VAL A 141 -27.81 3.00 15.61
N ASN A 142 -28.56 4.10 15.63
CA ASN A 142 -29.82 4.18 16.36
C ASN A 142 -30.98 3.83 15.44
N LYS A 143 -31.53 2.61 15.58
CA LYS A 143 -32.68 2.15 14.78
C LYS A 143 -33.98 2.90 15.12
N THR A 144 -34.19 3.26 16.38
CA THR A 144 -35.40 3.98 16.84
C THR A 144 -35.47 5.40 16.29
N ASN A 145 -34.36 6.14 16.39
CA ASN A 145 -34.25 7.52 15.93
C ASN A 145 -33.77 7.62 14.47
N ARG A 146 -33.53 6.48 13.82
CA ARG A 146 -33.02 6.35 12.46
C ARG A 146 -31.77 7.20 12.17
N LYS A 147 -30.75 7.01 13.01
CA LYS A 147 -29.47 7.73 12.92
C LYS A 147 -28.32 6.77 12.72
N ILE A 148 -27.37 7.17 11.89
CA ILE A 148 -26.09 6.50 11.66
C ILE A 148 -25.00 7.50 12.02
N VAL A 149 -24.04 7.08 12.82
CA VAL A 149 -23.01 7.95 13.39
C VAL A 149 -21.64 7.52 12.90
N PHE A 150 -20.88 8.51 12.42
CA PHE A 150 -19.48 8.40 12.04
C PHE A 150 -18.66 9.38 12.88
N THR A 151 -17.49 8.95 13.31
CA THR A 151 -16.53 9.72 14.09
C THR A 151 -15.24 9.74 13.30
N SER A 152 -14.73 10.94 13.03
CA SER A 152 -13.48 11.09 12.29
C SER A 152 -12.32 10.50 13.08
N LEU A 153 -11.37 9.91 12.35
CA LEU A 153 -10.16 9.31 12.93
C LEU A 153 -9.11 10.38 13.28
N SER A 154 -9.10 11.52 12.57
CA SER A 154 -8.07 12.54 12.65
C SER A 154 -8.53 13.84 13.34
N GLU A 155 -9.82 14.15 13.25
CA GLU A 155 -10.43 15.34 13.83
C GLU A 155 -11.51 14.90 14.81
N LYS A 156 -11.73 15.60 15.93
CA LYS A 156 -12.82 15.31 16.87
C LYS A 156 -14.21 15.67 16.29
N GLY A 157 -14.45 15.35 15.02
CA GLY A 157 -15.68 15.61 14.29
C GLY A 157 -16.58 14.39 14.30
N ARG A 158 -17.84 14.57 14.70
CA ARG A 158 -18.90 13.56 14.63
C ARG A 158 -19.86 13.93 13.51
N LEU A 159 -20.01 13.06 12.52
CA LEU A 159 -21.06 13.13 11.53
C LEU A 159 -22.25 12.28 11.98
N ILE A 160 -23.44 12.85 11.93
CA ILE A 160 -24.70 12.14 12.14
C ILE A 160 -25.48 12.20 10.83
N ILE A 161 -25.87 11.05 10.32
CA ILE A 161 -26.73 10.90 9.15
C ILE A 161 -28.08 10.39 9.63
N ASN A 162 -29.14 11.13 9.36
CA ASN A 162 -30.50 10.66 9.61
C ASN A 162 -31.02 9.97 8.34
N TYR A 163 -31.73 8.86 8.48
CA TYR A 163 -32.46 8.24 7.39
C TYR A 163 -33.97 8.23 7.69
N PHE A 164 -34.79 8.37 6.66
CA PHE A 164 -36.23 8.56 6.81
C PHE A 164 -37.00 7.36 6.28
N ASN A 165 -38.32 7.30 6.55
CA ASN A 165 -39.16 6.23 6.00
C ASN A 165 -39.39 6.42 4.51
N GLU A 166 -39.39 7.68 4.11
CA GLU A 166 -39.60 8.13 2.75
C GLU A 166 -38.23 8.24 2.09
N ILE A 167 -38.14 7.65 0.92
CA ILE A 167 -37.00 7.66 0.02
C ILE A 167 -37.16 8.88 -0.87
N HIS A 168 -36.05 9.59 -1.10
CA HIS A 168 -36.05 10.71 -2.03
C HIS A 168 -36.29 10.24 -3.46
N SER A 169 -36.97 11.07 -4.27
CA SER A 169 -37.16 10.79 -5.69
C SER A 169 -35.86 11.10 -6.45
N PHE A 170 -34.98 10.11 -6.55
CA PHE A 170 -33.74 10.19 -7.33
C PHE A 170 -34.00 10.34 -8.83
N ASP A 171 -33.03 10.91 -9.57
CA ASP A 171 -33.10 10.99 -11.02
C ASP A 171 -33.19 9.56 -11.62
N SER A 172 -34.29 9.29 -12.31
CA SER A 172 -34.53 7.98 -12.91
C SER A 172 -33.64 7.69 -14.13
N LYS A 173 -32.91 8.67 -14.66
CA LYS A 173 -32.00 8.49 -15.80
C LYS A 173 -30.60 8.03 -15.38
N ILE A 174 -30.25 8.17 -14.10
CA ILE A 174 -28.93 7.80 -13.57
C ILE A 174 -29.06 6.47 -12.83
N ASN A 175 -28.19 5.52 -13.14
CA ASN A 175 -28.17 4.23 -12.46
C ASN A 175 -27.24 4.25 -11.23
N TYR A 176 -27.79 4.47 -10.05
CA TYR A 176 -27.01 4.52 -8.81
C TYR A 176 -26.60 3.14 -8.27
N SER A 177 -27.14 2.04 -8.82
CA SER A 177 -26.76 0.68 -8.40
C SER A 177 -25.28 0.38 -8.67
N ILE A 178 -24.70 0.96 -9.73
CA ILE A 178 -23.28 0.77 -10.09
C ILE A 178 -22.39 1.36 -8.99
N SER A 179 -22.67 2.59 -8.55
CA SER A 179 -21.90 3.26 -7.49
C SER A 179 -22.07 2.56 -6.14
N LEU A 180 -23.22 1.95 -5.87
CA LEU A 180 -23.43 1.12 -4.69
C LEU A 180 -22.58 -0.15 -4.71
N GLU A 181 -22.54 -0.87 -5.83
CA GLU A 181 -21.69 -2.07 -5.93
C GLU A 181 -20.21 -1.73 -5.80
N GLU A 182 -19.77 -0.61 -6.41
CA GLU A 182 -18.41 -0.11 -6.21
C GLU A 182 -18.15 0.27 -4.75
N PHE A 183 -19.12 0.88 -4.06
CA PHE A 183 -19.03 1.19 -2.64
C PHE A 183 -18.81 -0.08 -1.80
N LYS A 184 -19.62 -1.12 -2.01
CA LYS A 184 -19.48 -2.42 -1.30
C LYS A 184 -18.14 -3.08 -1.57
N SER A 185 -17.62 -2.98 -2.80
CA SER A 185 -16.32 -3.55 -3.17
C SER A 185 -15.13 -2.95 -2.40
N CYS A 186 -15.30 -1.77 -1.79
CA CYS A 186 -14.27 -1.14 -0.96
C CYS A 186 -14.05 -1.89 0.38
N PHE A 187 -14.93 -2.81 0.75
CA PHE A 187 -14.92 -3.54 2.03
C PHE A 187 -14.43 -4.99 1.92
N ILE A 188 -13.96 -5.42 0.74
CA ILE A 188 -13.40 -6.77 0.54
C ILE A 188 -12.02 -6.87 1.22
N LYS A 189 -11.62 -8.08 1.64
CA LYS A 189 -10.39 -8.34 2.42
C LYS A 189 -9.11 -7.78 1.81
N GLU A 190 -8.99 -7.74 0.48
CA GLU A 190 -7.84 -7.18 -0.22
C GLU A 190 -7.68 -5.66 0.01
N ASN A 191 -8.75 -4.98 0.42
CA ASN A 191 -8.83 -3.54 0.64
C ASN A 191 -8.91 -3.16 2.13
N LEU A 192 -8.30 -3.92 3.05
CA LEU A 192 -8.44 -3.77 4.51
C LEU A 192 -8.33 -2.32 5.04
N HIS A 193 -7.52 -1.47 4.41
CA HIS A 193 -7.28 -0.10 4.84
C HIS A 193 -8.13 0.96 4.11
N LEU A 194 -8.69 0.64 2.93
CA LEU A 194 -9.49 1.58 2.13
C LEU A 194 -10.74 2.09 2.86
N PRO A 195 -11.47 1.28 3.66
CA PRO A 195 -12.60 1.76 4.45
C PRO A 195 -12.28 2.93 5.38
N LYS A 196 -11.04 3.06 5.86
CA LYS A 196 -10.62 4.20 6.70
C LYS A 196 -10.65 5.52 5.92
N PHE A 197 -10.13 5.49 4.69
CA PHE A 197 -10.15 6.64 3.79
C PHE A 197 -11.57 6.94 3.32
N LEU A 198 -12.36 5.90 3.07
CA LEU A 198 -13.77 6.03 2.71
C LEU A 198 -14.58 6.71 3.82
N LYS A 199 -14.38 6.32 5.09
CA LYS A 199 -15.02 6.96 6.26
C LYS A 199 -14.70 8.45 6.30
N ASN A 200 -13.43 8.82 6.14
CA ASN A 200 -13.01 10.21 6.14
C ASN A 200 -13.61 10.99 4.95
N SER A 201 -13.63 10.42 3.75
CA SER A 201 -14.24 11.06 2.58
C SER A 201 -15.76 11.25 2.72
N ILE A 202 -16.48 10.30 3.35
CA ILE A 202 -17.90 10.48 3.69
C ILE A 202 -18.07 11.64 4.67
N ILE A 203 -17.27 11.67 5.74
CA ILE A 203 -17.35 12.74 6.75
C ILE A 203 -17.11 14.11 6.11
N GLU A 204 -16.05 14.24 5.31
CA GLU A 204 -15.71 15.49 4.66
C GLU A 204 -16.79 15.95 3.68
N PHE A 205 -17.30 15.04 2.84
CA PHE A 205 -18.35 15.34 1.87
C PHE A 205 -19.66 15.73 2.56
N SER A 206 -20.17 14.85 3.43
CA SER A 206 -21.48 15.00 4.07
C SER A 206 -21.53 16.07 5.14
N SER A 207 -20.39 16.51 5.71
CA SER A 207 -20.34 17.61 6.67
C SER A 207 -20.80 18.96 6.07
N LYS A 208 -20.62 19.13 4.75
CA LYS A 208 -21.00 20.34 4.00
C LYS A 208 -22.51 20.38 3.69
N SER A 209 -23.16 19.23 3.70
CA SER A 209 -24.60 19.05 3.43
C SER A 209 -25.49 19.40 4.62
N LYS A 210 -26.69 19.90 4.34
CA LYS A 210 -27.76 20.08 5.35
C LYS A 210 -28.20 18.73 5.93
N LYS A 211 -28.56 18.69 7.22
CA LYS A 211 -28.82 17.43 7.95
C LYS A 211 -29.97 16.62 7.36
N GLU A 212 -30.95 17.29 6.76
CA GLU A 212 -32.21 16.72 6.27
C GLU A 212 -32.03 15.97 4.95
N ILE A 213 -31.10 16.41 4.09
CA ILE A 213 -30.87 15.84 2.75
C ILE A 213 -29.57 15.03 2.65
N ARG A 214 -28.76 15.06 3.71
CA ARG A 214 -27.41 14.48 3.76
C ARG A 214 -27.32 13.04 3.27
N VAL A 215 -28.27 12.19 3.67
CA VAL A 215 -28.26 10.76 3.29
C VAL A 215 -28.52 10.56 1.80
N ASN A 216 -29.36 11.41 1.21
CA ASN A 216 -29.69 11.37 -0.20
C ASN A 216 -28.53 11.89 -1.03
N GLU A 217 -27.97 13.06 -0.67
CA GLU A 217 -26.79 13.62 -1.36
C GLU A 217 -25.57 12.70 -1.25
N LEU A 218 -25.41 12.01 -0.12
CA LEU A 218 -24.38 10.98 0.07
C LEU A 218 -24.56 9.86 -0.95
N PHE A 219 -25.77 9.31 -1.06
CA PHE A 219 -26.07 8.22 -1.98
C PHE A 219 -25.89 8.63 -3.46
N GLU A 220 -26.36 9.83 -3.83
CA GLU A 220 -26.24 10.35 -5.20
C GLU A 220 -24.80 10.62 -5.64
N ASN A 221 -23.87 10.78 -4.70
CA ASN A 221 -22.47 11.13 -4.99
C ASN A 221 -21.48 10.07 -4.50
N LEU A 222 -21.93 8.81 -4.35
CA LEU A 222 -21.07 7.70 -3.93
C LEU A 222 -19.84 7.55 -4.84
N ASP A 223 -20.01 7.69 -6.15
CA ASP A 223 -18.94 7.62 -7.15
C ASP A 223 -17.79 8.60 -6.83
N LYS A 224 -18.12 9.87 -6.54
CA LYS A 224 -17.14 10.92 -6.23
C LYS A 224 -16.44 10.65 -4.89
N ILE A 225 -17.19 10.17 -3.91
CA ILE A 225 -16.67 9.88 -2.57
C ILE A 225 -15.69 8.70 -2.62
N ILE A 226 -16.06 7.63 -3.34
CA ILE A 226 -15.19 6.47 -3.57
C ILE A 226 -13.93 6.90 -4.30
N LYS A 227 -14.05 7.70 -5.37
CA LYS A 227 -12.90 8.19 -6.12
C LYS A 227 -11.96 9.02 -5.24
N ASN A 228 -12.49 9.92 -4.42
CA ASN A 228 -11.69 10.70 -3.48
C ASN A 228 -10.98 9.81 -2.45
N ALA A 229 -11.68 8.81 -1.90
CA ALA A 229 -11.11 7.86 -0.96
C ALA A 229 -9.97 7.05 -1.59
N LYS A 230 -10.14 6.57 -2.83
CA LYS A 230 -9.11 5.83 -3.59
C LYS A 230 -7.87 6.70 -3.85
N ILE A 231 -8.05 7.96 -4.27
CA ILE A 231 -6.94 8.90 -4.48
C ILE A 231 -6.17 9.12 -3.18
N ASN A 232 -6.87 9.39 -2.07
CA ASN A 232 -6.22 9.60 -0.77
C ASN A 232 -5.50 8.35 -0.26
N PHE A 233 -6.07 7.17 -0.52
CA PHE A 233 -5.42 5.90 -0.20
C PHE A 233 -4.15 5.68 -1.04
N GLU A 234 -4.19 5.99 -2.33
CA GLU A 234 -3.02 5.92 -3.22
C GLU A 234 -1.91 6.88 -2.79
N ILE A 235 -2.25 8.13 -2.43
CA ILE A 235 -1.30 9.09 -1.87
C ILE A 235 -0.65 8.56 -0.60
N TYR A 236 -1.45 7.96 0.30
CA TYR A 236 -0.92 7.37 1.53
C TYR A 236 0.04 6.21 1.26
N LEU A 237 -0.31 5.30 0.36
CA LEU A 237 0.58 4.19 -0.05
C LEU A 237 1.88 4.71 -0.67
N ASN A 238 1.79 5.73 -1.52
CA ASN A 238 2.96 6.37 -2.11
C ASN A 238 3.85 7.02 -1.05
N ASN A 239 3.28 7.75 -0.07
CA ASN A 239 4.05 8.37 1.01
C ASN A 239 4.73 7.33 1.90
N LEU A 240 4.04 6.25 2.28
CA LEU A 240 4.66 5.14 3.02
C LEU A 240 5.82 4.50 2.25
N SER A 241 5.65 4.35 0.93
CA SER A 241 6.73 3.84 0.07
C SER A 241 7.93 4.77 0.07
N ILE A 242 7.72 6.09 0.05
CA ILE A 242 8.79 7.10 0.12
C ILE A 242 9.54 7.00 1.46
N ASP A 243 8.83 6.94 2.58
CA ASP A 243 9.45 6.86 3.91
C ASP A 243 10.25 5.56 4.08
N SER A 244 9.75 4.45 3.54
CA SER A 244 10.46 3.18 3.55
C SER A 244 11.77 3.25 2.77
N ILE A 245 11.78 3.95 1.62
CA ILE A 245 12.96 4.10 0.78
C ILE A 245 13.96 5.05 1.43
N LYS A 246 13.50 6.15 2.06
CA LYS A 246 14.36 7.04 2.85
C LYS A 246 15.04 6.30 3.99
N LYS A 247 14.31 5.41 4.67
CA LYS A 247 14.88 4.57 5.72
C LYS A 247 15.94 3.61 5.18
N GLU A 248 15.65 2.89 4.09
CA GLU A 248 16.64 2.01 3.44
C GLU A 248 17.89 2.79 2.98
N TYR A 249 17.70 4.02 2.52
CA TYR A 249 18.76 4.96 2.16
C TYR A 249 19.65 5.33 3.37
N ASP A 250 19.06 5.72 4.50
CA ASP A 250 19.81 6.10 5.71
C ASP A 250 20.56 4.90 6.30
N GLU A 251 19.94 3.72 6.23
CA GLU A 251 20.57 2.46 6.62
C GLU A 251 21.75 2.10 5.72
N TYR A 252 21.62 2.22 4.38
CA TYR A 252 22.71 2.00 3.43
C TYR A 252 23.92 2.89 3.76
N LYS A 253 23.68 4.19 3.94
CA LYS A 253 24.73 5.16 4.26
C LYS A 253 25.39 4.82 5.59
N THR A 254 24.60 4.62 6.65
CA THR A 254 25.15 4.39 8.00
C THR A 254 25.96 3.10 8.05
N LYS A 255 25.45 2.02 7.45
CA LYS A 255 26.09 0.71 7.45
C LYS A 255 27.47 0.75 6.80
N TYR A 256 27.56 1.16 5.54
CA TYR A 256 28.82 1.06 4.81
C TYR A 256 29.85 2.11 5.22
N PHE A 257 29.43 3.32 5.59
CA PHE A 257 30.38 4.30 6.14
C PHE A 257 30.96 3.86 7.48
N LYS A 258 30.16 3.18 8.32
CA LYS A 258 30.65 2.60 9.57
C LYS A 258 31.65 1.47 9.31
N GLU A 259 31.31 0.50 8.48
CA GLU A 259 32.21 -0.61 8.12
C GLU A 259 33.55 -0.11 7.54
N ILE A 260 33.52 0.87 6.64
CA ILE A 260 34.74 1.50 6.10
C ILE A 260 35.54 2.23 7.18
N SER A 261 34.86 2.93 8.10
CA SER A 261 35.52 3.67 9.19
C SER A 261 36.17 2.73 10.20
N ASP A 262 35.55 1.58 10.48
CA ASP A 262 36.09 0.55 11.36
C ASP A 262 37.35 -0.10 10.74
N ILE A 263 37.32 -0.40 9.43
CA ILE A 263 38.51 -0.88 8.70
C ILE A 263 39.61 0.17 8.69
N LEU A 264 39.28 1.44 8.42
CA LEU A 264 40.24 2.53 8.47
C LEU A 264 40.90 2.63 9.85
N SER A 265 40.11 2.62 10.93
CA SER A 265 40.61 2.65 12.30
C SER A 265 41.59 1.51 12.57
N ASN A 266 41.22 0.29 12.17
CA ASN A 266 42.07 -0.89 12.31
C ASN A 266 43.39 -0.79 11.51
N ILE A 267 43.35 -0.24 10.30
CA ILE A 267 44.56 -0.01 9.48
C ILE A 267 45.42 1.10 10.10
N THR A 268 44.83 2.22 10.52
CA THR A 268 45.53 3.35 11.11
C THR A 268 46.27 2.96 12.38
N GLN A 269 45.65 2.18 13.29
CA GLN A 269 46.31 1.68 14.48
C GLN A 269 47.54 0.83 14.14
N LYS A 270 47.45 -0.03 13.12
CA LYS A 270 48.57 -0.87 12.65
C LYS A 270 49.68 -0.01 12.03
N ILE A 271 49.34 1.01 11.24
CA ILE A 271 50.30 1.93 10.63
C ILE A 271 51.09 2.71 11.70
N ILE A 272 50.41 3.22 12.72
CA ILE A 272 51.06 3.99 13.80
C ILE A 272 51.98 3.10 14.65
N GLY A 273 51.65 1.82 14.82
CA GLY A 273 52.49 0.87 15.54
C GLY A 273 53.82 0.57 14.85
N LEU A 274 53.87 0.66 13.51
CA LEU A 274 55.03 0.23 12.73
C LEU A 274 56.32 1.03 13.04
N PRO A 275 56.34 2.38 13.01
CA PRO A 275 57.53 3.15 13.37
C PRO A 275 58.08 2.84 14.76
N ILE A 276 57.19 2.60 15.74
CA ILE A 276 57.56 2.28 17.12
C ILE A 276 58.28 0.93 17.18
N VAL A 277 57.74 -0.08 16.51
CA VAL A 277 58.35 -1.41 16.44
C VAL A 277 59.71 -1.35 15.74
N ILE A 278 59.82 -0.62 14.63
CA ILE A 278 61.09 -0.43 13.91
C ILE A 278 62.12 0.25 14.81
N ALA A 279 61.76 1.37 15.45
CA ALA A 279 62.66 2.11 16.32
C ALA A 279 63.14 1.26 17.51
N THR A 280 62.23 0.52 18.13
CA THR A 280 62.55 -0.39 19.25
C THR A 280 63.49 -1.51 18.80
N THR A 281 63.25 -2.07 17.62
CA THR A 281 64.11 -3.12 17.04
C THR A 281 65.50 -2.57 16.72
N LEU A 282 65.59 -1.38 16.12
CA LEU A 282 66.87 -0.71 15.83
C LEU A 282 67.65 -0.41 17.12
N PHE A 283 66.99 0.11 18.15
CA PHE A 283 67.60 0.40 19.44
C PHE A 283 68.11 -0.88 20.14
N ALA A 284 67.32 -1.96 20.10
CA ALA A 284 67.73 -3.25 20.62
C ALA A 284 68.96 -3.78 19.86
N LEU A 285 68.95 -3.67 18.53
CA LEU A 285 70.09 -4.08 17.70
C LEU A 285 71.36 -3.29 18.03
N GLU A 286 71.27 -2.00 18.36
CA GLU A 286 72.42 -1.16 18.69
C GLU A 286 73.10 -1.58 20.00
N LYS A 287 72.33 -1.88 21.04
CA LYS A 287 72.84 -2.06 22.42
C LYS A 287 73.38 -3.45 22.78
N ILE A 288 73.23 -4.45 21.93
CA ILE A 288 73.48 -5.85 22.31
C ILE A 288 74.91 -6.29 21.97
N GLN A 289 75.59 -6.89 22.96
CA GLN A 289 76.86 -7.58 22.76
C GLN A 289 76.63 -8.85 21.92
N ILE A 290 77.38 -8.96 20.83
CA ILE A 290 77.11 -9.79 19.65
C ILE A 290 77.14 -11.27 20.01
N SER A 291 75.96 -11.90 20.17
CA SER A 291 75.82 -13.36 20.06
C SER A 291 75.10 -13.70 18.76
N VAL A 292 75.74 -14.53 17.93
CA VAL A 292 75.23 -14.92 16.61
C VAL A 292 73.86 -15.58 16.72
N GLN A 293 73.65 -16.40 17.77
CA GLN A 293 72.39 -17.07 18.05
C GLN A 293 71.24 -16.08 18.28
N PHE A 294 71.50 -14.98 18.97
CA PHE A 294 70.48 -13.96 19.26
C PHE A 294 70.10 -13.17 18.00
N LEU A 295 71.08 -12.80 17.16
CA LEU A 295 70.82 -12.12 15.88
C LEU A 295 70.01 -13.00 14.92
N LEU A 296 70.29 -14.31 14.87
CA LEU A 296 69.49 -15.28 14.12
C LEU A 296 68.05 -15.37 14.64
N MET A 297 67.84 -15.36 15.97
CA MET A 297 66.50 -15.33 16.55
C MET A 297 65.73 -14.05 16.18
N ILE A 298 66.40 -12.90 16.10
CA ILE A 298 65.78 -11.66 15.62
C ILE A 298 65.33 -11.80 14.17
N ILE A 299 66.18 -12.33 13.28
CA ILE A 299 65.82 -12.54 11.87
C ILE A 299 64.58 -13.43 11.76
N ILE A 300 64.54 -14.56 12.50
CA ILE A 300 63.39 -15.46 12.50
C ILE A 300 62.13 -14.73 13.00
N THR A 301 62.26 -13.94 14.07
CA THR A 301 61.14 -13.16 14.63
C THR A 301 60.62 -12.13 13.63
N ILE A 302 61.50 -11.41 12.94
CA ILE A 302 61.14 -10.46 11.87
C ILE A 302 60.41 -11.19 10.75
N LEU A 303 60.89 -12.36 10.31
CA LEU A 303 60.25 -13.15 9.26
C LEU A 303 58.84 -13.61 9.66
N VAL A 304 58.67 -14.18 10.86
CA VAL A 304 57.35 -14.62 11.37
C VAL A 304 56.39 -13.44 11.48
N THR A 305 56.86 -12.32 12.03
CA THR A 305 56.06 -11.09 12.16
C THR A 305 55.66 -10.55 10.78
N ASN A 306 56.55 -10.60 9.80
CA ASN A 306 56.27 -10.16 8.44
C ASN A 306 55.19 -11.03 7.78
N ILE A 307 55.29 -12.35 7.88
CA ILE A 307 54.27 -13.28 7.37
C ILE A 307 52.91 -12.95 8.00
N TYR A 308 52.88 -12.75 9.32
CA TYR A 308 51.65 -12.41 10.04
C TYR A 308 51.04 -11.07 9.56
N LEU A 309 51.86 -10.01 9.40
CA LEU A 309 51.41 -8.72 8.90
C LEU A 309 50.88 -8.79 7.46
N ILE A 310 51.54 -9.57 6.60
CA ILE A 310 51.10 -9.81 5.22
C ILE A 310 49.71 -10.49 5.21
N LEU A 311 49.50 -11.50 6.06
CA LEU A 311 48.20 -12.17 6.19
C LEU A 311 47.12 -11.22 6.70
N LEU A 312 47.43 -10.37 7.69
CA LEU A 312 46.49 -9.37 8.18
C LEU A 312 46.13 -8.34 7.10
N LEU A 313 47.09 -7.92 6.27
CA LEU A 313 46.84 -7.00 5.17
C LEU A 313 45.93 -7.62 4.11
N LYS A 314 46.15 -8.90 3.79
CA LYS A 314 45.29 -9.66 2.89
C LYS A 314 43.83 -9.69 3.38
N ILE A 315 43.61 -9.88 4.69
CA ILE A 315 42.25 -9.86 5.26
C ILE A 315 41.59 -8.49 5.05
N ASN A 316 42.26 -7.37 5.40
CA ASN A 316 41.67 -6.05 5.21
C ASN A 316 41.40 -5.73 3.72
N PHE A 317 42.26 -6.22 2.81
CA PHE A 317 42.06 -6.03 1.37
C PHE A 317 40.83 -6.80 0.86
N ASN A 318 40.64 -8.04 1.32
CA ASN A 318 39.45 -8.84 1.04
C ASN A 318 38.19 -8.16 1.56
N ASP A 319 38.20 -7.67 2.80
CA ASP A 319 37.05 -7.00 3.42
C ASP A 319 36.66 -5.74 2.63
N LEU A 320 37.65 -4.92 2.22
CA LEU A 320 37.41 -3.75 1.36
C LEU A 320 36.81 -4.14 0.00
N SER A 321 37.26 -5.26 -0.58
CA SER A 321 36.71 -5.76 -1.84
C SER A 321 35.26 -6.24 -1.66
N TYR A 322 35.00 -6.98 -0.59
CA TYR A 322 33.69 -7.50 -0.25
C TYR A 322 32.67 -6.38 0.00
N ILE A 323 33.03 -5.38 0.81
CA ILE A 323 32.21 -4.19 1.06
C ILE A 323 31.87 -3.49 -0.24
N LYS A 324 32.85 -3.30 -1.13
CA LYS A 324 32.61 -2.68 -2.44
C LYS A 324 31.57 -3.45 -3.25
N THR A 325 31.70 -4.77 -3.34
CA THR A 325 30.79 -5.62 -4.11
C THR A 325 29.36 -5.60 -3.54
N ILE A 326 29.21 -5.68 -2.21
CA ILE A 326 27.88 -5.61 -1.60
C ILE A 326 27.28 -4.20 -1.76
N ALA A 327 28.06 -3.15 -1.50
CA ALA A 327 27.61 -1.77 -1.63
C ALA A 327 27.12 -1.48 -3.06
N GLU A 328 27.79 -2.02 -4.08
CA GLU A 328 27.37 -1.92 -5.48
C GLU A 328 26.05 -2.65 -5.75
N ARG A 329 25.90 -3.86 -5.22
CA ARG A 329 24.67 -4.65 -5.36
C ARG A 329 23.47 -3.96 -4.70
N ASP A 330 23.65 -3.50 -3.48
CA ASP A 330 22.58 -2.85 -2.71
C ASP A 330 22.22 -1.50 -3.34
N TYR A 331 23.21 -0.75 -3.85
CA TYR A 331 22.98 0.47 -4.63
C TYR A 331 22.11 0.20 -5.86
N LYS A 332 22.43 -0.82 -6.66
CA LYS A 332 21.64 -1.19 -7.85
C LYS A 332 20.20 -1.59 -7.50
N LYS A 333 20.01 -2.27 -6.37
CA LYS A 333 18.66 -2.64 -5.88
C LYS A 333 17.86 -1.39 -5.54
N ILE A 334 18.43 -0.48 -4.74
CA ILE A 334 17.75 0.74 -4.27
C ILE A 334 17.44 1.68 -5.43
N ILE A 335 18.41 1.93 -6.32
CA ILE A 335 18.26 2.88 -7.45
C ILE A 335 17.22 2.45 -8.49
N SER A 336 16.88 1.17 -8.53
CA SER A 336 15.87 0.63 -9.44
C SER A 336 14.42 0.97 -9.04
N ASN A 337 14.22 1.55 -7.85
CA ASN A 337 12.91 1.91 -7.35
C ASN A 337 12.30 3.10 -8.10
N LYS A 338 10.98 3.06 -8.35
CA LYS A 338 10.22 4.13 -9.02
C LYS A 338 10.33 5.49 -8.32
N PHE A 339 10.65 5.52 -7.03
CA PHE A 339 10.94 6.75 -6.27
C PHE A 339 11.92 7.68 -6.97
N PHE A 340 13.02 7.14 -7.48
CA PHE A 340 14.07 7.92 -8.14
C PHE A 340 13.68 8.42 -9.53
N ALA A 341 12.57 7.93 -10.10
CA ALA A 341 11.98 8.50 -11.31
C ALA A 341 11.13 9.75 -10.98
N VAL A 342 10.55 9.81 -9.78
CA VAL A 342 9.75 10.94 -9.30
C VAL A 342 10.62 12.03 -8.67
N PHE A 343 11.71 11.65 -7.98
CA PHE A 343 12.65 12.55 -7.30
C PHE A 343 14.07 12.41 -7.88
N PRO A 344 14.36 13.08 -9.02
CA PRO A 344 15.67 12.97 -9.68
C PRO A 344 16.82 13.58 -8.86
N GLU A 345 16.56 14.61 -8.05
CA GLU A 345 17.59 15.23 -7.19
C GLU A 345 18.12 14.26 -6.13
N GLU A 346 17.23 13.46 -5.52
CA GLU A 346 17.60 12.42 -4.56
C GLU A 346 18.44 11.30 -5.20
N ARG A 347 18.19 11.02 -6.49
CA ARG A 347 19.00 10.08 -7.27
C ARG A 347 20.43 10.58 -7.45
N GLU A 348 20.60 11.85 -7.78
CA GLU A 348 21.94 12.46 -7.92
C GLU A 348 22.69 12.41 -6.59
N TYR A 349 22.03 12.80 -5.51
CA TYR A 349 22.61 12.77 -4.17
C TYR A 349 23.00 11.35 -3.72
N PHE A 350 22.16 10.35 -3.98
CA PHE A 350 22.50 8.95 -3.68
C PHE A 350 23.68 8.43 -4.51
N THR A 351 23.76 8.84 -5.79
CA THR A 351 24.90 8.54 -6.66
C THR A 351 26.19 9.18 -6.14
N GLU A 352 26.11 10.41 -5.63
CA GLU A 352 27.24 11.10 -5.02
C GLU A 352 27.75 10.35 -3.79
N ILE A 353 26.86 9.86 -2.93
CA ILE A 353 27.20 9.07 -1.73
C ILE A 353 27.93 7.79 -2.12
N LYS A 354 27.42 7.07 -3.12
CA LYS A 354 28.06 5.87 -3.65
C LYS A 354 29.46 6.18 -4.19
N THR A 355 29.61 7.29 -4.90
CA THR A 355 30.91 7.74 -5.44
C THR A 355 31.90 8.09 -4.33
N ARG A 356 31.44 8.74 -3.25
CA ARG A 356 32.25 9.02 -2.06
C ARG A 356 32.70 7.72 -1.37
N LEU A 357 31.82 6.73 -1.28
CA LEU A 357 32.11 5.40 -0.73
C LEU A 357 33.20 4.69 -1.57
N ASP A 358 33.01 4.62 -2.88
CA ASP A 358 33.99 4.03 -3.81
C ASP A 358 35.36 4.71 -3.72
N THR A 359 35.36 6.04 -3.63
CA THR A 359 36.59 6.83 -3.47
C THR A 359 37.31 6.48 -2.18
N ARG A 360 36.59 6.36 -1.05
CA ARG A 360 37.18 5.96 0.24
C ARG A 360 37.73 4.54 0.21
N VAL A 361 37.01 3.59 -0.39
CA VAL A 361 37.50 2.22 -0.55
C VAL A 361 38.79 2.21 -1.37
N LYS A 362 38.84 2.96 -2.49
CA LYS A 362 40.05 3.08 -3.32
C LYS A 362 41.22 3.68 -2.54
N GLN A 363 40.98 4.75 -1.79
CA GLN A 363 42.01 5.35 -0.93
C GLN A 363 42.55 4.36 0.11
N LEU A 364 41.67 3.59 0.77
CA LEU A 364 42.08 2.57 1.73
C LEU A 364 42.87 1.43 1.09
N LYS A 365 42.48 0.96 -0.10
CA LYS A 365 43.26 -0.01 -0.86
C LYS A 365 44.67 0.52 -1.14
N ASN A 366 44.79 1.76 -1.60
CA ASN A 366 46.09 2.39 -1.84
C ASN A 366 46.93 2.51 -0.55
N ILE A 367 46.32 2.82 0.59
CA ILE A 367 47.00 2.87 1.89
C ILE A 367 47.52 1.49 2.28
N CYS A 368 46.71 0.44 2.16
CA CYS A 368 47.14 -0.93 2.41
C CYS A 368 48.33 -1.34 1.51
N GLU A 369 48.28 -1.01 0.22
CA GLU A 369 49.36 -1.30 -0.72
C GLU A 369 50.66 -0.55 -0.37
N THR A 370 50.54 0.73 -0.06
CA THR A 370 51.70 1.55 0.36
C THR A 370 52.32 0.98 1.64
N TYR A 371 51.48 0.61 2.61
CA TYR A 371 51.91 0.03 3.86
C TYR A 371 52.60 -1.33 3.67
N PHE A 372 52.09 -2.17 2.76
CA PHE A 372 52.74 -3.43 2.39
C PHE A 372 54.19 -3.18 1.91
N TRP A 373 54.40 -2.24 0.99
CA TRP A 373 55.74 -1.91 0.49
C TRP A 373 56.67 -1.36 1.56
N ILE A 374 56.16 -0.47 2.43
CA ILE A 374 56.94 0.11 3.54
C ILE A 374 57.44 -0.99 4.48
N ILE A 375 56.57 -1.93 4.88
CA ILE A 375 56.96 -3.06 5.73
C ILE A 375 58.05 -3.89 5.06
N GLY A 376 57.86 -4.25 3.79
CA GLY A 376 58.81 -5.08 3.06
C GLY A 376 60.20 -4.46 2.97
N ILE A 377 60.25 -3.21 2.53
CA ILE A 377 61.51 -2.46 2.39
C ILE A 377 62.18 -2.32 3.75
N THR A 378 61.42 -2.00 4.80
CA THR A 378 61.99 -1.82 6.14
C THR A 378 62.56 -3.13 6.70
N ASN A 379 61.84 -4.24 6.53
CA ASN A 379 62.32 -5.55 6.98
C ASN A 379 63.57 -6.01 6.23
N ILE A 380 63.64 -5.76 4.91
CA ILE A 380 64.86 -6.01 4.13
C ILE A 380 66.01 -5.15 4.66
N GLY A 381 65.77 -3.86 4.95
CA GLY A 381 66.76 -2.97 5.55
C GLY A 381 67.26 -3.46 6.91
N LEU A 382 66.37 -3.90 7.79
CA LEU A 382 66.72 -4.48 9.10
C LEU A 382 67.58 -5.75 8.94
N ASN A 383 67.21 -6.64 8.01
CA ASN A 383 67.99 -7.85 7.74
C ASN A 383 69.39 -7.52 7.21
N ILE A 384 69.53 -6.54 6.31
CA ILE A 384 70.84 -6.06 5.82
C ILE A 384 71.70 -5.57 6.98
N LEU A 385 71.12 -4.77 7.91
CA LEU A 385 71.84 -4.28 9.08
C LEU A 385 72.33 -5.43 9.99
N ILE A 386 71.48 -6.45 10.20
CA ILE A 386 71.84 -7.62 10.99
C ILE A 386 72.96 -8.42 10.31
N PHE A 387 72.85 -8.67 9.00
CA PHE A 387 73.86 -9.41 8.25
C PHE A 387 75.21 -8.69 8.21
N ASN A 388 75.21 -7.36 8.12
CA ASN A 388 76.42 -6.56 8.23
C ASN A 388 77.07 -6.68 9.62
N LYS A 389 76.27 -6.72 10.70
CA LYS A 389 76.77 -6.99 12.06
C LYS A 389 77.33 -8.41 12.24
N LEU A 390 76.92 -9.36 11.41
CA LEU A 390 77.46 -10.72 11.37
C LEU A 390 78.73 -10.84 10.49
N GLU A 391 79.25 -9.72 9.97
CA GLU A 391 80.44 -9.66 9.12
C GLU A 391 80.37 -10.53 7.86
N LEU A 392 79.15 -10.76 7.33
CA LEU A 392 78.96 -11.46 6.06
C LEU A 392 79.50 -10.63 4.89
N SER A 393 79.96 -11.30 3.83
CA SER A 393 80.48 -10.60 2.65
C SER A 393 79.40 -9.76 1.98
N SER A 394 79.76 -8.54 1.54
CA SER A 394 78.82 -7.59 0.94
C SER A 394 78.09 -8.16 -0.28
N GLY A 395 78.77 -8.97 -1.09
CA GLY A 395 78.15 -9.67 -2.23
C GLY A 395 77.07 -10.67 -1.81
N PHE A 396 77.27 -11.38 -0.71
CA PHE A 396 76.29 -12.35 -0.19
C PHE A 396 75.05 -11.64 0.37
N VAL A 397 75.24 -10.55 1.12
CA VAL A 397 74.15 -9.72 1.67
C VAL A 397 73.30 -9.13 0.54
N PHE A 398 73.95 -8.64 -0.53
CA PHE A 398 73.27 -8.09 -1.70
C PHE A 398 72.39 -9.14 -2.40
N MET A 399 72.93 -10.34 -2.64
CA MET A 399 72.18 -11.45 -3.25
C MET A 399 70.95 -11.85 -2.42
N ILE A 400 71.09 -12.01 -1.11
CA ILE A 400 69.96 -12.34 -0.21
C ILE A 400 68.89 -11.24 -0.25
N SER A 401 69.30 -9.98 -0.30
CA SER A 401 68.39 -8.84 -0.33
C SER A 401 67.56 -8.82 -1.62
N ILE A 402 68.18 -9.08 -2.76
CA ILE A 402 67.48 -9.19 -4.06
C ILE A 402 66.49 -10.36 -4.04
N ILE A 403 66.92 -11.54 -3.57
CA ILE A 403 66.04 -12.71 -3.49
C ILE A 403 64.84 -12.42 -2.58
N SER A 404 65.09 -11.81 -1.41
CA SER A 404 64.04 -11.44 -0.46
C SER A 404 63.06 -10.43 -1.07
N PHE A 405 63.57 -9.44 -1.79
CA PHE A 405 62.74 -8.47 -2.50
C PHE A 405 61.89 -9.14 -3.60
N GLY A 406 62.47 -10.06 -4.37
CA GLY A 406 61.77 -10.83 -5.40
C GLY A 406 60.64 -11.69 -4.82
N ILE A 407 60.90 -12.40 -3.72
CA ILE A 407 59.87 -13.18 -2.99
C ILE A 407 58.77 -12.25 -2.48
N PHE A 408 59.14 -11.10 -1.94
CA PHE A 408 58.18 -10.13 -1.41
C PHE A 408 57.28 -9.54 -2.51
N ALA A 409 57.86 -9.15 -3.65
CA ALA A 409 57.12 -8.67 -4.81
C ALA A 409 56.21 -9.75 -5.42
N PHE A 410 56.67 -11.01 -5.43
CA PHE A 410 55.87 -12.14 -5.88
C PHE A 410 54.67 -12.40 -4.94
N ALA A 411 54.90 -12.42 -3.63
CA ALA A 411 53.85 -12.58 -2.63
C ALA A 411 52.79 -11.45 -2.73
N ARG A 412 53.23 -10.22 -3.00
CA ARG A 412 52.34 -9.07 -3.27
C ARG A 412 51.38 -9.35 -4.42
N ASN A 413 51.91 -9.80 -5.56
CA ASN A 413 51.12 -10.03 -6.76
C ASN A 413 50.10 -11.16 -6.54
N ILE A 414 50.49 -12.25 -5.88
CA ILE A 414 49.56 -13.33 -5.52
C ILE A 414 48.41 -12.82 -4.66
N ILE A 415 48.70 -11.95 -3.68
CA ILE A 415 47.69 -11.43 -2.77
C ILE A 415 46.69 -10.53 -3.50
N LEU A 416 47.16 -9.69 -4.44
CA LEU A 416 46.28 -8.78 -5.18
C LEU A 416 45.47 -9.50 -6.26
N GLU A 417 46.09 -10.40 -7.03
CA GLU A 417 45.49 -11.06 -8.19
C GLU A 417 44.36 -12.04 -7.80
N LEU A 418 44.48 -12.72 -6.65
CA LEU A 418 43.42 -13.58 -6.11
C LEU A 418 42.18 -12.81 -5.63
N THR A 419 42.32 -11.51 -5.39
CA THR A 419 41.25 -10.70 -4.79
C THR A 419 40.44 -9.94 -5.84
N GLU A 420 41.02 -9.59 -6.98
CA GLU A 420 40.30 -8.99 -8.11
C GLU A 420 39.43 -10.03 -8.84
N ASN A 421 39.95 -11.24 -9.08
CA ASN A 421 39.23 -12.30 -9.80
C ASN A 421 37.99 -12.85 -9.08
N LYS A 422 37.90 -12.68 -7.75
CA LYS A 422 36.70 -13.06 -6.97
C LYS A 422 35.64 -11.96 -6.88
N SER A 423 35.93 -10.74 -7.31
CA SER A 423 35.00 -9.61 -7.26
C SER A 423 34.14 -9.46 -8.53
N VAL A 424 34.45 -10.25 -9.57
CA VAL A 424 33.82 -10.20 -10.90
C VAL A 424 32.95 -11.43 -11.20
N ALA A 425 33.05 -12.49 -10.39
CA ALA A 425 32.13 -13.64 -10.38
C ALA A 425 31.15 -13.50 -9.21
#